data_AF-A0AB37G3B9-F1
#
_entry.id   AF-A0AB37G3B9-F1
#
_cell.length_a   1.000
_cell.length_b   1.000
_cell.length_c   1.000
_cell.angle_alpha   90.00
_cell.angle_beta   90.00
_cell.angle_gamma   90.00
#
_symmetry.space_group_name_H-M   'P 1'
#
loop_
_entity.id
_entity.type
_entity.pdbx_description
1 polymer ?
#
loop_
_entity_poly.entity_id
_entity_poly.type
_entity_poly.pdbx_seq_one_letter_code
_entity_poly.pdbx_strand_id
1 'polypeptide(L)'
;MRVVFGIDVSKVSSEVAILVNGEKVHNYTMSNDAIGFSRLLGDLRTVHKPEIIFEATGVYSRRLQAFLDEHGYAYTRLNPLEAKKQLDSLRVRKTDQIDAEKLAQSQFVLNRKPTYVQEEVYQELRDLSRFYQNLTEDIVRAKNRLHKVLQVTFPELETILSTPTGEQYGNLVVAFPCKDFVLDLSKDELSESIRQSTSKRISDKRVAYLAEKLIALANQSYCAVKKTSPMLEEVRYYTKELLRLSEQRQTVLDQMVELAQPLPEYDILLSIPGIAETTATSIIGELGDIRRFQSANQINAFIGIDLKHY
;
A
#
# COMPACT_ATOMS: atom_id res chain seq x y z
N MET A 1 -20.24 -15.01 -35.20
CA MET A 1 -19.28 -15.94 -34.58
C MET A 1 -18.78 -15.29 -33.30
N ARG A 2 -18.94 -15.95 -32.16
CA ARG A 2 -18.53 -15.41 -30.86
C ARG A 2 -17.21 -16.08 -30.49
N VAL A 3 -16.22 -15.28 -30.13
CA VAL A 3 -14.87 -15.77 -29.81
C VAL A 3 -14.49 -15.26 -28.44
N VAL A 4 -14.15 -16.19 -27.53
CA VAL A 4 -13.78 -15.87 -26.16
C VAL A 4 -12.35 -16.32 -25.89
N PHE A 5 -11.57 -15.42 -25.31
CA PHE A 5 -10.23 -15.63 -24.80
C PHE A 5 -10.32 -15.77 -23.29
N GLY A 6 -10.12 -16.98 -22.78
CA GLY A 6 -9.93 -17.23 -21.36
C GLY A 6 -8.44 -17.17 -21.04
N ILE A 7 -8.06 -16.35 -20.05
CA ILE A 7 -6.67 -16.16 -19.66
C ILE A 7 -6.55 -16.46 -18.18
N ASP A 8 -5.79 -17.50 -17.84
CA ASP A 8 -5.40 -17.78 -16.46
C ASP A 8 -4.02 -17.17 -16.20
N VAL A 9 -3.97 -16.18 -15.29
CA VAL A 9 -2.77 -15.38 -15.06
C VAL A 9 -2.01 -15.93 -13.86
N SER A 10 -0.75 -16.33 -14.05
CA SER A 10 0.16 -16.71 -12.97
C SER A 10 1.29 -15.69 -12.78
N LYS A 11 2.23 -15.96 -11.88
CA LYS A 11 3.40 -15.10 -11.64
C LYS A 11 4.33 -14.99 -12.86
N VAL A 12 4.63 -16.12 -13.51
CA VAL A 12 5.69 -16.22 -14.53
C VAL A 12 5.10 -16.15 -15.95
N SER A 13 4.04 -16.90 -16.18
CA SER A 13 3.36 -17.02 -17.46
C SER A 13 1.84 -17.00 -17.28
N SER A 14 1.10 -16.86 -18.38
CA SER A 14 -0.34 -17.02 -18.40
C SER A 14 -0.73 -18.07 -19.42
N GLU A 15 -1.76 -18.84 -19.12
CA GLU A 15 -2.35 -19.78 -20.08
C GLU A 15 -3.51 -19.10 -20.80
N VAL A 16 -3.52 -19.18 -22.13
CA VAL A 16 -4.55 -18.62 -22.98
C VAL A 16 -5.32 -19.76 -23.64
N ALA A 17 -6.64 -19.71 -23.56
CA ALA A 17 -7.56 -20.60 -24.26
C ALA A 17 -8.48 -19.77 -25.17
N ILE A 18 -8.52 -20.14 -26.45
CA ILE A 18 -9.35 -19.48 -27.47
C ILE A 18 -10.49 -20.42 -27.85
N LEU A 19 -11.72 -19.99 -27.57
CA LEU A 19 -12.93 -20.72 -27.90
C LEU A 19 -13.72 -19.98 -28.98
N VAL A 20 -14.17 -20.71 -29.99
CA VAL A 20 -15.04 -20.21 -31.07
C VAL A 20 -16.37 -20.94 -30.97
N ASN A 21 -17.45 -20.19 -30.78
CA ASN A 21 -18.80 -20.73 -30.57
C ASN A 21 -18.88 -21.82 -29.47
N GLY A 22 -18.05 -21.70 -28.43
CA GLY A 22 -18.01 -22.63 -27.29
C GLY A 22 -17.05 -23.82 -27.46
N GLU A 23 -16.47 -24.04 -28.64
CA GLU A 23 -15.47 -25.08 -28.87
C GLU A 23 -14.06 -24.52 -28.80
N LYS A 24 -13.15 -25.22 -28.11
CA LYS A 24 -11.75 -24.83 -28.05
C LYS A 24 -11.07 -25.04 -29.40
N VAL A 25 -10.53 -23.97 -29.96
CA VAL A 25 -9.82 -23.97 -31.24
C VAL A 25 -8.31 -23.89 -31.05
N HIS A 26 -7.85 -23.18 -30.01
CA HIS A 26 -6.42 -23.01 -29.75
C HIS A 26 -6.15 -22.79 -28.26
N ASN A 27 -4.95 -23.17 -27.81
CA ASN A 27 -4.43 -22.80 -26.50
C ASN A 27 -2.90 -22.66 -26.53
N TYR A 28 -2.37 -21.82 -25.65
CA TYR A 28 -0.93 -21.65 -25.50
C TYR A 28 -0.57 -20.97 -24.18
N THR A 29 0.68 -21.17 -23.76
CA THR A 29 1.31 -20.40 -22.70
C THR A 29 1.94 -19.14 -23.28
N MET A 30 1.72 -17.99 -22.62
CA MET A 30 2.40 -16.73 -22.91
C MET A 30 3.20 -16.23 -21.71
N SER A 31 4.29 -15.51 -21.97
CA SER A 31 5.01 -14.76 -20.93
C SER A 31 4.23 -13.51 -20.51
N ASN A 32 4.38 -13.09 -19.25
CA ASN A 32 3.75 -11.87 -18.72
C ASN A 32 4.62 -10.62 -18.97
N ASP A 33 5.02 -10.45 -20.23
CA ASP A 33 5.89 -9.39 -20.73
C ASP A 33 5.44 -8.92 -22.13
N ALA A 34 6.17 -7.94 -22.69
CA ALA A 34 5.85 -7.36 -23.99
C ALA A 34 5.85 -8.39 -25.14
N ILE A 35 6.65 -9.46 -25.05
CA ILE A 35 6.72 -10.49 -26.09
C ILE A 35 5.44 -11.32 -26.06
N GLY A 36 5.04 -11.80 -24.88
CA GLY A 36 3.80 -12.56 -24.70
C GLY A 36 2.56 -11.75 -25.05
N PHE A 37 2.52 -10.48 -24.63
CA PHE A 37 1.40 -9.59 -24.96
C PHE A 37 1.35 -9.21 -26.44
N SER A 38 2.50 -9.07 -27.12
CA SER A 38 2.52 -8.87 -28.58
C SER A 38 1.95 -10.07 -29.33
N ARG A 39 2.22 -11.29 -28.85
CA ARG A 39 1.59 -12.51 -29.40
C ARG A 39 0.08 -12.47 -29.21
N LEU A 40 -0.40 -12.19 -27.99
CA LEU A 40 -1.82 -12.04 -27.71
C LEU A 40 -2.48 -10.96 -28.58
N LEU A 41 -1.82 -9.82 -28.78
CA LEU A 41 -2.30 -8.75 -29.66
C LEU A 41 -2.49 -9.23 -31.09
N GLY A 42 -1.56 -10.04 -31.58
CA GLY A 42 -1.64 -10.69 -32.89
C GLY A 42 -2.94 -11.48 -33.03
N ASP A 43 -3.22 -12.35 -32.07
CA ASP A 43 -4.43 -13.18 -32.06
C ASP A 43 -5.71 -12.34 -31.94
N LEU A 44 -5.74 -11.36 -31.03
CA LEU A 44 -6.89 -10.47 -30.83
C LEU A 44 -7.25 -9.69 -32.11
N ARG A 45 -6.25 -9.24 -32.89
CA ARG A 45 -6.46 -8.51 -34.16
C ARG A 45 -7.08 -9.38 -35.26
N THR A 46 -6.95 -10.70 -35.20
CA THR A 46 -7.56 -11.61 -36.18
C THR A 46 -9.07 -11.78 -35.98
N VAL A 47 -9.60 -11.32 -34.84
CA VAL A 47 -10.97 -11.57 -34.40
C VAL A 47 -11.74 -10.26 -34.33
N HIS A 48 -12.94 -10.23 -34.93
CA HIS A 48 -13.84 -9.10 -34.79
C HIS A 48 -14.61 -9.19 -33.46
N LYS A 49 -14.43 -8.18 -32.58
CA LYS A 49 -15.04 -8.09 -31.24
C LYS A 49 -14.74 -9.31 -30.34
N PRO A 50 -13.46 -9.53 -29.97
CA PRO A 50 -13.10 -10.61 -29.05
C PRO A 50 -13.67 -10.32 -27.65
N GLU A 51 -14.13 -11.36 -26.97
CA GLU A 51 -14.46 -11.30 -25.54
C GLU A 51 -13.29 -11.85 -24.74
N ILE A 52 -12.79 -11.09 -23.78
CA ILE A 52 -11.62 -11.47 -22.99
C ILE A 52 -12.07 -11.67 -21.54
N ILE A 53 -11.70 -12.78 -20.93
CA ILE A 53 -12.00 -13.07 -19.52
C ILE A 53 -10.77 -13.60 -18.80
N PHE A 54 -10.51 -13.08 -17.60
CA PHE A 54 -9.44 -13.55 -16.74
C PHE A 54 -9.78 -13.43 -15.25
N GLU A 55 -9.14 -14.25 -14.43
CA GLU A 55 -9.21 -14.16 -12.98
C GLU A 55 -8.15 -13.18 -12.43
N ALA A 56 -8.52 -12.36 -11.44
CA ALA A 56 -7.59 -11.41 -10.85
C ALA A 56 -6.57 -12.09 -9.92
N THR A 57 -5.40 -12.47 -10.44
CA THR A 57 -4.30 -13.04 -9.63
C THR A 57 -3.40 -11.96 -9.03
N GLY A 58 -3.85 -11.34 -7.94
CA GLY A 58 -3.05 -10.34 -7.20
C GLY A 58 -2.46 -9.24 -8.08
N VAL A 59 -1.17 -8.93 -7.90
CA VAL A 59 -0.45 -7.94 -8.74
C VAL A 59 -0.17 -8.41 -10.17
N TYR A 60 -0.22 -9.71 -10.44
CA TYR A 60 0.21 -10.27 -11.73
C TYR A 60 -0.77 -9.95 -12.85
N SER A 61 -2.08 -9.98 -12.56
CA SER A 61 -3.12 -9.62 -13.52
C SER A 61 -3.12 -8.14 -13.94
N ARG A 62 -2.47 -7.24 -13.17
CA ARG A 62 -2.45 -5.80 -13.49
C ARG A 62 -1.74 -5.48 -14.81
N ARG A 63 -0.70 -6.25 -15.17
CA ARG A 63 0.04 -6.03 -16.42
C ARG A 63 -0.81 -6.36 -17.65
N LEU A 64 -1.53 -7.48 -17.59
CA LEU A 64 -2.48 -7.87 -18.63
C LEU A 64 -3.58 -6.82 -18.76
N GLN A 65 -4.13 -6.37 -17.62
CA GLN A 65 -5.14 -5.31 -17.60
C GLN A 65 -4.63 -4.03 -18.29
N ALA A 66 -3.46 -3.50 -17.86
CA ALA A 66 -2.90 -2.29 -18.44
C ALA A 66 -2.69 -2.41 -19.96
N PHE A 67 -2.19 -3.57 -20.41
CA PHE A 67 -2.04 -3.85 -21.84
C PHE A 67 -3.38 -3.82 -22.60
N LEU A 68 -4.44 -4.42 -22.03
CA LEU A 68 -5.78 -4.42 -22.66
C LEU A 68 -6.40 -3.03 -22.67
N ASP A 69 -6.25 -2.27 -21.59
CA ASP A 69 -6.70 -0.87 -21.47
C ASP A 69 -6.02 0.02 -22.54
N GLU A 70 -4.69 -0.07 -22.66
CA GLU A 70 -3.89 0.69 -23.64
C GLU A 70 -4.30 0.41 -25.10
N HIS A 71 -4.67 -0.84 -25.39
CA HIS A 71 -5.08 -1.26 -26.74
C HIS A 71 -6.59 -1.17 -27.00
N GLY A 72 -7.37 -0.66 -26.03
CA GLY A 72 -8.80 -0.44 -26.16
C GLY A 72 -9.65 -1.71 -26.18
N TYR A 73 -9.17 -2.81 -25.58
CA TYR A 73 -9.93 -4.07 -25.50
C TYR A 73 -10.74 -4.14 -24.21
N ALA A 74 -12.05 -4.34 -24.36
CA ALA A 74 -12.93 -4.66 -23.24
C ALA A 74 -12.68 -6.08 -22.73
N TYR A 75 -12.70 -6.26 -21.40
CA TYR A 75 -12.48 -7.55 -20.75
C TYR A 75 -13.40 -7.73 -19.54
N THR A 76 -13.55 -8.98 -19.11
CA THR A 76 -14.22 -9.38 -17.86
C THR A 76 -13.16 -9.90 -16.88
N ARG A 77 -12.92 -9.16 -15.80
CA ARG A 77 -12.03 -9.54 -14.71
C ARG A 77 -12.85 -10.12 -13.56
N LEU A 78 -12.64 -11.40 -13.24
CA LEU A 78 -13.31 -12.07 -12.13
C LEU A 78 -12.54 -11.90 -10.82
N ASN A 79 -13.28 -11.82 -9.71
CA ASN A 79 -12.71 -11.96 -8.37
C ASN A 79 -12.33 -13.43 -8.15
N PRO A 80 -11.15 -13.76 -7.58
CA PRO A 80 -10.76 -15.14 -7.30
C PRO A 80 -11.77 -15.96 -6.50
N LEU A 81 -12.46 -15.33 -5.55
CA LEU A 81 -13.50 -16.01 -4.78
C LEU A 81 -14.73 -16.36 -5.63
N GLU A 82 -15.10 -15.46 -6.54
CA GLU A 82 -16.21 -15.67 -7.47
C GLU A 82 -15.86 -16.74 -8.51
N ALA A 83 -14.67 -16.65 -9.10
CA ALA A 83 -14.15 -17.65 -10.03
C ALA A 83 -14.13 -19.03 -9.37
N LYS A 84 -13.60 -19.13 -8.14
CA LYS A 84 -13.58 -20.39 -7.39
C LYS A 84 -14.99 -20.96 -7.15
N LYS A 85 -15.95 -20.16 -6.68
CA LYS A 85 -17.33 -20.62 -6.42
C LYS A 85 -18.03 -21.08 -7.69
N GLN A 86 -17.88 -20.34 -8.79
CA GLN A 86 -18.60 -20.58 -10.04
C GLN A 86 -17.97 -21.67 -10.91
N LEU A 87 -16.65 -21.90 -10.76
CA LEU A 87 -15.89 -22.89 -11.54
C LEU A 87 -15.58 -24.17 -10.74
N ASP A 88 -16.07 -24.27 -9.50
CA ASP A 88 -15.90 -25.45 -8.65
C ASP A 88 -16.69 -26.65 -9.23
N SER A 89 -15.99 -27.50 -9.96
CA SER A 89 -16.48 -28.79 -10.44
C SER A 89 -16.02 -29.91 -9.50
N LEU A 90 -16.90 -30.85 -9.15
CA LEU A 90 -16.57 -32.06 -8.39
C LEU A 90 -15.55 -32.93 -9.15
N ARG A 91 -14.25 -32.73 -8.88
CA ARG A 91 -13.05 -33.48 -9.36
C ARG A 91 -12.96 -33.73 -10.88
N VAL A 92 -11.95 -33.17 -11.55
CA VAL A 92 -11.01 -33.86 -12.47
C VAL A 92 -9.77 -32.96 -12.64
N ARG A 93 -8.56 -33.55 -12.55
CA ARG A 93 -7.22 -33.02 -12.89
C ARG A 93 -7.13 -31.50 -13.17
N LYS A 94 -6.69 -30.72 -12.17
CA LYS A 94 -6.47 -29.28 -12.28
C LYS A 94 -5.16 -29.01 -13.05
N THR A 95 -5.25 -28.32 -14.18
CA THR A 95 -4.10 -27.73 -14.87
C THR A 95 -4.44 -26.29 -15.27
N ASP A 96 -3.46 -25.40 -15.26
CA ASP A 96 -3.65 -23.97 -15.57
C ASP A 96 -4.30 -23.76 -16.96
N GLN A 97 -4.04 -24.66 -17.92
CA GLN A 97 -4.69 -24.66 -19.24
C GLN A 97 -6.18 -25.00 -19.20
N ILE A 98 -6.58 -25.93 -18.32
CA ILE A 98 -8.00 -26.27 -18.11
C ILE A 98 -8.70 -25.10 -17.42
N ASP A 99 -8.01 -24.40 -16.51
CA ASP A 99 -8.58 -23.25 -15.80
C ASP A 99 -8.84 -22.08 -16.78
N ALA A 100 -7.91 -21.78 -17.69
CA ALA A 100 -8.13 -20.83 -18.78
C ALA A 100 -9.31 -21.21 -19.69
N GLU A 101 -9.44 -22.49 -20.04
CA GLU A 101 -10.56 -22.99 -20.84
C GLU A 101 -11.89 -22.86 -20.09
N LYS A 102 -11.94 -23.20 -18.80
CA LYS A 102 -13.11 -23.04 -17.95
C LYS A 102 -13.55 -21.59 -17.83
N LEU A 103 -12.59 -20.65 -17.72
CA LEU A 103 -12.88 -19.22 -17.73
C LEU A 103 -13.60 -18.83 -19.02
N ALA A 104 -13.06 -19.21 -20.18
CA ALA A 104 -13.66 -18.94 -21.49
C ALA A 104 -15.06 -19.55 -21.63
N GLN A 105 -15.23 -20.82 -21.26
CA GLN A 105 -16.52 -21.51 -21.28
C GLN A 105 -17.54 -20.81 -20.38
N SER A 106 -17.14 -20.38 -19.19
CA SER A 106 -18.05 -19.68 -18.26
C SER A 106 -18.54 -18.37 -18.84
N GLN A 107 -17.70 -17.63 -19.57
CA GLN A 107 -18.11 -16.39 -20.24
C GLN A 107 -19.10 -16.69 -21.38
N PHE A 108 -18.91 -17.79 -22.12
CA PHE A 108 -19.89 -18.22 -23.11
C PHE A 108 -21.28 -18.45 -22.48
N VAL A 109 -21.33 -19.16 -21.35
CA VAL A 109 -22.59 -19.50 -20.67
C VAL A 109 -23.23 -18.30 -19.98
N LEU A 110 -22.45 -17.55 -19.21
CA LEU A 110 -22.97 -16.50 -18.33
C LEU A 110 -23.04 -15.12 -18.99
N ASN A 111 -22.35 -14.94 -20.12
CA ASN A 111 -22.37 -13.72 -20.93
C ASN A 111 -22.21 -12.43 -20.10
N ARG A 112 -21.16 -12.41 -19.27
CA ARG A 112 -20.93 -11.32 -18.31
C ARG A 112 -20.57 -10.04 -19.05
N LYS A 113 -20.98 -8.92 -18.48
CA LYS A 113 -20.61 -7.60 -18.98
C LYS A 113 -19.11 -7.35 -18.75
N PRO A 114 -18.47 -6.57 -19.63
CA PRO A 114 -17.11 -6.10 -19.40
C PRO A 114 -16.99 -5.39 -18.04
N THR A 115 -15.83 -5.55 -17.42
CA THR A 115 -15.45 -4.88 -16.19
C THR A 115 -15.35 -3.38 -16.42
N TYR A 116 -15.81 -2.61 -15.43
CA TYR A 116 -15.63 -1.17 -15.39
C TYR A 116 -14.13 -0.82 -15.35
N VAL A 117 -13.68 -0.08 -16.36
CA VAL A 117 -12.35 0.52 -16.39
C VAL A 117 -12.45 1.85 -15.66
N GLN A 118 -11.63 1.99 -14.63
CA GLN A 118 -11.62 3.15 -13.76
C GLN A 118 -10.64 4.19 -14.32
N GLU A 119 -10.96 5.48 -14.15
CA GLU A 119 -10.09 6.56 -14.61
C GLU A 119 -8.73 6.53 -13.88
N GLU A 120 -7.68 6.91 -14.60
CA GLU A 120 -6.28 6.83 -14.17
C GLU A 120 -6.05 7.52 -12.82
N VAL A 121 -6.65 8.70 -12.61
CA VAL A 121 -6.54 9.47 -11.36
C VAL A 121 -6.94 8.64 -10.12
N TYR A 122 -8.00 7.84 -10.20
CA TYR A 122 -8.40 7.02 -9.06
C TYR A 122 -7.50 5.79 -8.91
N GLN A 123 -6.90 5.30 -9.99
CA GLN A 123 -5.93 4.22 -9.95
C GLN A 123 -4.63 4.67 -9.26
N GLU A 124 -4.13 5.85 -9.61
CA GLU A 124 -2.99 6.49 -8.95
C GLU A 124 -3.26 6.76 -7.48
N LEU A 125 -4.42 7.35 -7.15
CA LEU A 125 -4.84 7.56 -5.76
C LEU A 125 -4.88 6.25 -4.96
N ARG A 126 -5.32 5.16 -5.59
CA ARG A 126 -5.32 3.84 -4.95
C ARG A 126 -3.91 3.35 -4.64
N ASP A 127 -2.99 3.49 -5.59
CA ASP A 127 -1.62 3.03 -5.42
C ASP A 127 -0.87 3.89 -4.38
N LEU A 128 -1.09 5.21 -4.36
CA LEU A 128 -0.60 6.10 -3.30
C LEU A 128 -1.21 5.76 -1.94
N SER A 129 -2.52 5.53 -1.85
CA SER A 129 -3.19 5.12 -0.60
C SER A 129 -2.59 3.84 -0.03
N ARG A 130 -2.37 2.83 -0.89
CA ARG A 130 -1.69 1.58 -0.48
C ARG A 130 -0.26 1.82 -0.03
N PHE A 131 0.48 2.69 -0.72
CA PHE A 131 1.83 3.05 -0.30
C PHE A 131 1.84 3.77 1.05
N TYR A 132 0.91 4.70 1.28
CA TYR A 132 0.71 5.38 2.56
C TYR A 132 0.43 4.39 3.70
N GLN A 133 -0.40 3.37 3.47
CA GLN A 133 -0.65 2.32 4.46
C GLN A 133 0.61 1.49 4.75
N ASN A 134 1.36 1.09 3.72
CA ASN A 134 2.64 0.38 3.90
C ASN A 134 3.63 1.19 4.74
N LEU A 135 3.79 2.49 4.44
CA LEU A 135 4.65 3.38 5.22
C LEU A 135 4.16 3.51 6.67
N THR A 136 2.86 3.55 6.89
CA THR A 136 2.27 3.58 8.24
C THR A 136 2.61 2.31 9.02
N GLU A 137 2.51 1.14 8.41
CA GLU A 137 2.94 -0.12 9.04
C GLU A 137 4.45 -0.14 9.31
N ASP A 138 5.26 0.34 8.37
CA ASP A 138 6.71 0.43 8.52
C ASP A 138 7.09 1.34 9.70
N ILE A 139 6.42 2.49 9.86
CA ILE A 139 6.59 3.41 10.99
C ILE A 139 6.24 2.71 12.30
N VAL A 140 5.13 1.97 12.38
CA VAL A 140 4.76 1.21 13.59
C VAL A 140 5.83 0.17 13.92
N ARG A 141 6.33 -0.56 12.90
CA ARG A 141 7.41 -1.55 13.09
C ARG A 141 8.71 -0.89 13.56
N ALA A 142 9.13 0.22 12.96
CA ALA A 142 10.32 0.96 13.36
C ALA A 142 10.20 1.53 14.78
N LYS A 143 9.04 2.11 15.13
CA LYS A 143 8.75 2.63 16.47
C LYS A 143 8.86 1.53 17.53
N ASN A 144 8.28 0.37 17.29
CA ASN A 144 8.33 -0.76 18.23
C ASN A 144 9.76 -1.28 18.42
N ARG A 145 10.57 -1.30 17.36
CA ARG A 145 11.98 -1.66 17.44
C ARG A 145 12.79 -0.61 18.23
N LEU A 146 12.57 0.67 17.95
CA LEU A 146 13.20 1.76 18.70
C LEU A 146 12.86 1.69 20.19
N HIS A 147 11.57 1.55 20.53
CA HIS A 147 11.10 1.41 21.90
C HIS A 147 11.81 0.26 22.61
N LYS A 148 11.86 -0.94 22.00
CA LYS A 148 12.54 -2.10 22.56
C LYS A 148 14.02 -1.83 22.88
N VAL A 149 14.74 -1.16 22.00
CA VAL A 149 16.17 -0.86 22.22
C VAL A 149 16.34 0.26 23.25
N LEU A 150 15.44 1.25 23.28
CA LEU A 150 15.42 2.27 24.33
C LEU A 150 15.22 1.66 25.73
N GLN A 151 14.38 0.62 25.86
CA GLN A 151 14.16 -0.08 27.13
C GLN A 151 15.42 -0.69 27.77
N VAL A 152 16.50 -0.88 27.02
CA VAL A 152 17.78 -1.40 27.53
C VAL A 152 18.91 -0.36 27.53
N THR A 153 18.70 0.78 26.87
CA THR A 153 19.72 1.82 26.69
C THR A 153 19.42 3.10 27.47
N PHE A 154 18.24 3.69 27.26
CA PHE A 154 17.78 4.91 27.93
C PHE A 154 16.24 5.01 27.97
N PRO A 155 15.56 4.18 28.77
CA PRO A 155 14.09 4.14 28.79
C PRO A 155 13.45 5.49 29.13
N GLU A 156 14.06 6.22 30.08
CA GLU A 156 13.57 7.50 30.59
C GLU A 156 13.50 8.58 29.51
N LEU A 157 14.30 8.45 28.44
CA LEU A 157 14.35 9.41 27.35
C LEU A 157 13.01 9.52 26.60
N GLU A 158 12.18 8.47 26.60
CA GLU A 158 10.84 8.51 26.01
C GLU A 158 9.91 9.54 26.68
N THR A 159 10.26 10.03 27.87
CA THR A 159 9.47 11.01 28.64
C THR A 159 9.97 12.46 28.49
N ILE A 160 11.04 12.69 27.71
CA ILE A 160 11.67 14.02 27.62
C ILE A 160 10.71 15.09 27.07
N LEU A 161 9.91 14.74 26.07
CA LEU A 161 8.85 15.56 25.49
C LEU A 161 7.47 15.00 25.85
N SER A 162 6.45 15.86 25.78
CA SER A 162 5.05 15.46 26.00
C SER A 162 4.58 14.41 24.98
N THR A 163 5.18 14.41 23.80
CA THR A 163 4.94 13.42 22.75
C THR A 163 6.30 12.93 22.23
N PRO A 164 6.60 11.62 22.34
CA PRO A 164 7.89 11.06 21.92
C PRO A 164 7.92 10.82 20.40
N THR A 165 7.67 11.87 19.63
CA THR A 165 7.61 11.83 18.16
C THR A 165 8.14 13.14 17.57
N GLY A 166 8.42 13.10 16.26
CA GLY A 166 8.85 14.26 15.49
C GLY A 166 10.36 14.49 15.49
N GLU A 167 10.77 15.47 14.69
CA GLU A 167 12.17 15.80 14.41
C GLU A 167 12.98 16.05 15.69
N GLN A 168 12.49 16.91 16.58
CA GLN A 168 13.22 17.25 17.80
C GLN A 168 13.47 16.04 18.70
N TYR A 169 12.43 15.22 18.91
CA TYR A 169 12.57 13.99 19.68
C TYR A 169 13.61 13.06 19.04
N GLY A 170 13.49 12.83 17.73
CA GLY A 170 14.42 11.96 17.01
C GLY A 170 15.86 12.45 17.06
N ASN A 171 16.11 13.75 16.89
CA ASN A 171 17.45 14.31 16.96
C ASN A 171 18.05 14.21 18.36
N LEU A 172 17.25 14.37 19.43
CA LEU A 172 17.70 14.13 20.80
C LEU A 172 18.04 12.66 21.05
N VAL A 173 17.20 11.73 20.58
CA VAL A 173 17.46 10.28 20.71
C VAL A 173 18.70 9.85 19.93
N VAL A 174 18.94 10.45 18.75
CA VAL A 174 20.18 10.24 18.00
C VAL A 174 21.37 10.83 18.76
N ALA A 175 21.29 12.04 19.29
CA ALA A 175 22.41 12.65 20.02
C ALA A 175 22.75 11.87 21.30
N PHE A 176 21.73 11.38 22.01
CA PHE A 176 21.85 10.80 23.35
C PHE A 176 21.29 9.37 23.43
N PRO A 177 21.90 8.38 22.75
CA PRO A 177 21.38 7.02 22.71
C PRO A 177 21.51 6.28 24.06
N CYS A 178 22.36 6.75 24.97
CA CYS A 178 22.36 6.33 26.37
C CYS A 178 22.69 7.49 27.32
N LYS A 179 22.43 7.30 28.61
CA LYS A 179 22.65 8.32 29.65
C LYS A 179 24.05 8.91 29.66
N ASP A 180 25.07 8.11 29.35
CA ASP A 180 26.47 8.54 29.39
C ASP A 180 26.76 9.63 28.34
N PHE A 181 26.01 9.69 27.23
CA PHE A 181 26.16 10.77 26.24
C PHE A 181 25.66 12.12 26.76
N VAL A 182 24.77 12.11 27.76
CA VAL A 182 24.32 13.33 28.43
C VAL A 182 25.32 13.72 29.53
N LEU A 183 25.76 12.75 30.34
CA LEU A 183 26.61 13.00 31.51
C LEU A 183 28.05 13.39 31.16
N ASP A 184 28.55 13.01 29.98
CA ASP A 184 29.89 13.39 29.51
C ASP A 184 29.97 14.85 29.01
N LEU A 185 28.82 15.51 28.77
CA LEU A 185 28.78 16.88 28.26
C LEU A 185 28.64 17.91 29.39
N SER A 186 29.28 19.06 29.20
CA SER A 186 28.99 20.25 30.00
C SER A 186 27.57 20.77 29.74
N LYS A 187 27.05 21.59 30.66
CA LYS A 187 25.71 22.21 30.51
C LYS A 187 25.61 23.06 29.24
N ASP A 188 26.69 23.71 28.84
CA ASP A 188 26.75 24.55 27.64
C ASP A 188 26.75 23.71 26.36
N GLU A 189 27.54 22.64 26.30
CA GLU A 189 27.54 21.68 25.16
C GLU A 189 26.19 20.98 25.01
N LEU A 190 25.58 20.57 26.11
CA LEU A 190 24.24 19.97 26.11
C LEU A 190 23.19 20.96 25.59
N SER A 191 23.27 22.22 26.02
CA SER A 191 22.37 23.27 25.55
C SER A 191 22.52 23.53 24.05
N GLU A 192 23.74 23.50 23.53
CA GLU A 192 24.01 23.64 22.11
C GLU A 192 23.47 22.45 21.30
N SER A 193 23.69 21.22 21.77
CA SER A 193 23.12 20.02 21.13
C SER A 193 21.58 20.05 21.09
N ILE A 194 20.93 20.56 22.14
CA ILE A 194 19.47 20.75 22.16
C ILE A 194 19.03 21.82 21.16
N ARG A 195 19.78 22.92 20.97
CA ARG A 195 19.46 23.91 19.93
C ARG A 195 19.55 23.31 18.54
N GLN A 196 20.57 22.50 18.28
CA GLN A 196 20.77 21.81 17.01
C GLN A 196 19.75 20.68 16.77
N SER A 197 19.05 20.23 17.81
CA SER A 197 18.03 19.18 17.68
C SER A 197 16.78 19.61 16.91
N THR A 198 16.58 20.89 16.61
CA THR A 198 15.41 21.36 15.86
C THR A 198 15.77 22.46 14.87
N SER A 199 15.16 22.42 13.70
CA SER A 199 15.21 23.50 12.71
C SER A 199 14.43 24.75 13.15
N LYS A 200 13.56 24.65 14.16
CA LYS A 200 12.70 25.74 14.63
C LYS A 200 13.37 26.59 15.71
N ARG A 201 13.00 27.86 15.80
CA ARG A 201 13.46 28.75 16.87
C ARG A 201 13.01 28.21 18.23
N ILE A 202 13.97 27.94 19.11
CA ILE A 202 13.74 27.52 20.49
C ILE A 202 14.20 28.60 21.47
N SER A 203 13.36 28.93 22.45
CA SER A 203 13.72 29.92 23.47
C SER A 203 14.78 29.38 24.44
N ASP A 204 15.66 30.25 24.94
CA ASP A 204 16.69 29.86 25.90
C ASP A 204 16.12 29.22 27.17
N LYS A 205 14.97 29.70 27.66
CA LYS A 205 14.25 29.10 28.79
C LYS A 205 13.88 27.63 28.54
N ARG A 206 13.44 27.31 27.32
CA ARG A 206 13.07 25.95 26.91
C ARG A 206 14.30 25.06 26.77
N VAL A 207 15.39 25.58 26.23
CA VAL A 207 16.68 24.87 26.15
C VAL A 207 17.18 24.52 27.54
N ALA A 208 17.23 25.49 28.46
CA ALA A 208 17.65 25.27 29.84
C ALA A 208 16.78 24.22 30.56
N TYR A 209 15.45 24.31 30.39
CA TYR A 209 14.52 23.31 30.92
C TYR A 209 14.81 21.90 30.38
N LEU A 210 15.02 21.76 29.07
CA LEU A 210 15.30 20.45 28.46
C LEU A 210 16.65 19.90 28.90
N ALA A 211 17.68 20.75 29.03
CA ALA A 211 18.99 20.36 29.53
C ALA A 211 18.91 19.83 30.96
N GLU A 212 18.23 20.56 31.86
CA GLU A 212 18.03 20.13 33.26
C GLU A 212 17.22 18.85 33.33
N LYS A 213 16.17 18.72 32.51
CA LYS A 213 15.37 17.50 32.44
C LYS A 213 16.18 16.32 31.90
N LEU A 214 16.98 16.49 30.85
CA LEU A 214 17.85 15.43 30.31
C LEU A 214 18.88 14.97 31.35
N ILE A 215 19.51 15.90 32.08
CA ILE A 215 20.45 15.56 33.16
C ILE A 215 19.74 14.77 34.26
N ALA A 216 18.53 15.19 34.67
CA ALA A 216 17.75 14.46 35.67
C ALA A 216 17.40 13.04 35.22
N LEU A 217 16.92 12.87 33.98
CA LEU A 217 16.61 11.56 33.41
C LEU A 217 17.87 10.69 33.28
N ALA A 218 19.00 11.27 32.87
CA ALA A 218 20.27 10.56 32.75
C ALA A 218 20.78 10.05 34.10
N ASN A 219 20.63 10.84 35.17
CA ASN A 219 20.98 10.41 36.53
C ASN A 219 20.03 9.33 37.09
N GLN A 220 18.75 9.38 36.72
CA GLN A 220 17.77 8.34 37.07
C GLN A 220 18.02 7.03 36.32
N SER A 221 18.51 7.11 35.08
CA SER A 221 18.61 5.98 34.18
C SER A 221 19.67 4.95 34.61
N TYR A 222 19.34 3.68 34.43
CA TYR A 222 20.27 2.56 34.58
C TYR A 222 20.35 1.77 33.27
N CYS A 223 21.42 2.02 32.52
CA CYS A 223 21.65 1.39 31.23
C CYS A 223 22.06 -0.08 31.40
N ALA A 224 21.40 -0.99 30.69
CA ALA A 224 21.75 -2.42 30.69
C ALA A 224 22.97 -2.72 29.80
N VAL A 225 23.40 -1.76 28.97
CA VAL A 225 24.49 -1.90 28.02
C VAL A 225 25.60 -0.89 28.26
N LYS A 226 26.80 -1.17 27.75
CA LYS A 226 27.93 -0.24 27.77
C LYS A 226 27.86 0.75 26.62
N LYS A 227 28.59 1.86 26.74
CA LYS A 227 28.74 2.89 25.70
C LYS A 227 29.34 2.39 24.37
N THR A 228 29.90 1.18 24.35
CA THR A 228 30.46 0.50 23.16
C THR A 228 29.50 -0.53 22.55
N SER A 229 28.28 -0.67 23.08
CA SER A 229 27.32 -1.66 22.62
C SER A 229 26.80 -1.34 21.21
N PRO A 230 26.68 -2.33 20.31
CA PRO A 230 26.07 -2.12 18.99
C PRO A 230 24.60 -1.69 19.08
N MET A 231 23.94 -1.91 20.23
CA MET A 231 22.56 -1.48 20.45
C MET A 231 22.39 0.05 20.37
N LEU A 232 23.46 0.83 20.62
CA LEU A 232 23.39 2.29 20.47
C LEU A 232 23.30 2.70 19.00
N GLU A 233 23.92 1.95 18.10
CA GLU A 233 23.76 2.14 16.66
C GLU A 233 22.36 1.71 16.20
N GLU A 234 21.76 0.68 16.83
CA GLU A 234 20.34 0.35 16.60
C GLU A 234 19.40 1.50 16.99
N VAL A 235 19.64 2.17 18.13
CA VAL A 235 18.87 3.37 18.53
C VAL A 235 18.96 4.43 17.43
N ARG A 236 20.18 4.77 17.00
CA ARG A 236 20.40 5.76 15.94
C ARG A 236 19.73 5.35 14.62
N TYR A 237 19.88 4.09 14.23
CA TYR A 237 19.32 3.53 13.00
C TYR A 237 17.79 3.63 12.98
N TYR A 238 17.11 3.06 13.98
CA TYR A 238 15.65 3.05 14.01
C TYR A 238 15.06 4.46 14.18
N THR A 239 15.77 5.35 14.86
CA THR A 239 15.33 6.75 14.97
C THR A 239 15.41 7.48 13.64
N LYS A 240 16.54 7.39 12.92
CA LYS A 240 16.68 7.97 11.58
C LYS A 240 15.68 7.38 10.60
N GLU A 241 15.46 6.08 10.66
CA GLU A 241 14.49 5.40 9.82
C GLU A 241 13.05 5.86 10.10
N LEU A 242 12.69 6.06 11.38
CA LEU A 242 11.39 6.59 11.76
C LEU A 242 11.16 8.02 11.24
N LEU A 243 12.18 8.88 11.29
CA LEU A 243 12.11 10.23 10.72
C LEU A 243 11.93 10.18 9.20
N ARG A 244 12.76 9.39 8.50
CA ARG A 244 12.71 9.21 7.05
C ARG A 244 11.35 8.69 6.58
N LEU A 245 10.83 7.65 7.25
CA LEU A 245 9.52 7.09 6.92
C LEU A 245 8.38 8.08 7.18
N SER A 246 8.48 8.87 8.26
CA SER A 246 7.46 9.88 8.59
C SER A 246 7.40 11.00 7.56
N GLU A 247 8.57 11.48 7.10
CA GLU A 247 8.67 12.46 6.02
C GLU A 247 8.12 11.90 4.71
N GLN A 248 8.56 10.71 4.30
CA GLN A 248 8.06 10.06 3.09
C GLN A 248 6.54 9.86 3.12
N ARG A 249 5.98 9.47 4.27
CA ARG A 249 4.54 9.31 4.43
C ARG A 249 3.79 10.64 4.29
N GLN A 250 4.35 11.74 4.79
CA GLN A 250 3.77 13.06 4.60
C GLN A 250 3.78 13.46 3.12
N THR A 251 4.90 13.25 2.41
CA THR A 251 4.98 13.51 0.96
C THR A 251 3.91 12.74 0.17
N VAL A 252 3.72 11.45 0.50
CA VAL A 252 2.68 10.63 -0.17
C VAL A 252 1.28 11.17 0.15
N LEU A 253 1.01 11.60 1.38
CA LEU A 253 -0.26 12.21 1.74
C LEU A 253 -0.50 13.51 0.97
N ASP A 254 0.50 14.36 0.83
CA ASP A 254 0.40 15.62 0.09
C ASP A 254 0.05 15.34 -1.39
N GLN A 255 0.69 14.33 -2.00
CA GLN A 255 0.36 13.86 -3.35
C GLN A 255 -1.07 13.31 -3.47
N MET A 256 -1.53 12.54 -2.47
CA MET A 256 -2.90 12.04 -2.42
C MET A 256 -3.91 13.19 -2.34
N VAL A 257 -3.62 14.23 -1.57
CA VAL A 257 -4.47 15.41 -1.45
C VAL A 257 -4.50 16.18 -2.77
N GLU A 258 -3.36 16.44 -3.40
CA GLU A 258 -3.26 17.14 -4.68
C GLU A 258 -4.09 16.45 -5.78
N LEU A 259 -4.01 15.12 -5.89
CA LEU A 259 -4.78 14.35 -6.88
C LEU A 259 -6.28 14.30 -6.56
N ALA A 260 -6.65 14.29 -5.27
CA ALA A 260 -8.04 14.14 -4.87
C ALA A 260 -8.81 15.46 -4.87
N GLN A 261 -8.15 16.60 -4.62
CA GLN A 261 -8.78 17.92 -4.53
C GLN A 261 -9.71 18.27 -5.70
N PRO A 262 -9.36 17.98 -6.97
CA PRO A 262 -10.24 18.28 -8.11
C PRO A 262 -11.46 17.36 -8.23
N LEU A 263 -11.51 16.25 -7.49
CA LEU A 263 -12.56 15.25 -7.60
C LEU A 263 -13.82 15.68 -6.83
N PRO A 264 -15.02 15.43 -7.40
CA PRO A 264 -16.27 15.90 -6.81
C PRO A 264 -16.55 15.31 -5.42
N GLU A 265 -16.01 14.13 -5.11
CA GLU A 265 -16.20 13.47 -3.83
C GLU A 265 -15.38 14.09 -2.69
N TYR A 266 -14.33 14.85 -2.98
CA TYR A 266 -13.36 15.32 -1.98
C TYR A 266 -13.99 16.25 -0.94
N ASP A 267 -14.60 17.35 -1.40
CA ASP A 267 -15.26 18.31 -0.51
C ASP A 267 -16.47 17.69 0.20
N ILE A 268 -17.17 16.77 -0.47
CA ILE A 268 -18.32 16.07 0.10
C ILE A 268 -17.85 15.21 1.29
N LEU A 269 -16.77 14.45 1.13
CA LEU A 269 -16.23 13.61 2.19
C LEU A 269 -15.72 14.44 3.36
N LEU A 270 -15.02 15.56 3.10
CA LEU A 270 -14.54 16.47 4.14
C LEU A 270 -15.66 17.19 4.91
N SER A 271 -16.86 17.32 4.32
CA SER A 271 -18.02 17.90 5.02
C SER A 271 -18.55 17.01 6.15
N ILE A 272 -18.16 15.73 6.19
CA ILE A 272 -18.60 14.76 7.19
C ILE A 272 -17.78 14.94 8.47
N PRO A 273 -18.41 15.23 9.63
CA PRO A 273 -17.68 15.37 10.89
C PRO A 273 -16.83 14.13 11.21
N GLY A 274 -15.54 14.34 11.43
CA GLY A 274 -14.58 13.29 11.74
C GLY A 274 -13.84 12.70 10.52
N ILE A 275 -14.19 13.10 9.29
CA ILE A 275 -13.41 12.76 8.09
C ILE A 275 -12.45 13.90 7.77
N ALA A 276 -11.16 13.61 7.91
CA ALA A 276 -10.08 14.51 7.50
C ALA A 276 -9.51 14.09 6.14
N GLU A 277 -8.59 14.89 5.59
CA GLU A 277 -7.96 14.68 4.29
C GLU A 277 -7.40 13.27 4.12
N THR A 278 -6.72 12.75 5.14
CA THR A 278 -6.16 11.39 5.16
C THR A 278 -7.23 10.33 4.92
N THR A 279 -8.37 10.45 5.59
CA THR A 279 -9.49 9.51 5.48
C THR A 279 -10.24 9.69 4.16
N ALA A 280 -10.50 10.93 3.76
CA ALA A 280 -11.20 11.24 2.51
C ALA A 280 -10.42 10.70 1.29
N THR A 281 -9.14 11.02 1.19
CA THR A 281 -8.27 10.56 0.09
C THR A 281 -8.12 9.04 0.06
N SER A 282 -8.03 8.39 1.22
CA SER A 282 -7.99 6.92 1.33
C SER A 282 -9.30 6.27 0.83
N ILE A 283 -10.45 6.85 1.18
CA ILE A 283 -11.77 6.36 0.72
C ILE A 283 -11.87 6.48 -0.81
N ILE A 284 -11.51 7.64 -1.36
CA ILE A 284 -11.53 7.87 -2.81
C ILE A 284 -10.61 6.88 -3.54
N GLY A 285 -9.38 6.69 -3.04
CA GLY A 285 -8.43 5.76 -3.64
C GLY A 285 -8.93 4.31 -3.63
N GLU A 286 -9.54 3.83 -2.54
CA GLU A 286 -9.98 2.43 -2.48
C GLU A 286 -11.30 2.15 -3.20
N LEU A 287 -12.28 3.07 -3.14
CA LEU A 287 -13.57 2.88 -3.81
C LEU A 287 -13.52 3.22 -5.30
N GLY A 288 -12.69 4.19 -5.66
CA GLY A 288 -12.72 4.83 -6.97
C GLY A 288 -13.86 5.80 -7.14
N ASP A 289 -14.23 6.03 -8.40
CA ASP A 289 -15.44 6.77 -8.73
C ASP A 289 -16.65 6.08 -8.09
N ILE A 290 -17.23 6.73 -7.08
CA ILE A 290 -18.34 6.19 -6.30
C ILE A 290 -19.64 6.15 -7.13
N ARG A 291 -19.74 6.96 -8.18
CA ARG A 291 -20.94 7.07 -9.05
C ARG A 291 -21.16 5.81 -9.88
N ARG A 292 -20.16 4.94 -9.99
CA ARG A 292 -20.32 3.61 -10.62
C ARG A 292 -21.25 2.68 -9.84
N PHE A 293 -21.48 2.97 -8.56
CA PHE A 293 -22.37 2.20 -7.71
C PHE A 293 -23.77 2.82 -7.70
N GLN A 294 -24.78 2.01 -8.06
CA GLN A 294 -26.18 2.42 -8.11
C GLN A 294 -26.87 2.35 -6.73
N SER A 295 -26.24 1.70 -5.74
CA SER A 295 -26.77 1.61 -4.38
C SER A 295 -25.68 1.30 -3.35
N ALA A 296 -25.97 1.59 -2.08
CA ALA A 296 -25.09 1.24 -0.96
C ALA A 296 -24.84 -0.27 -0.86
N ASN A 297 -25.79 -1.11 -1.27
CA ASN A 297 -25.61 -2.57 -1.29
C ASN A 297 -24.52 -3.00 -2.29
N GLN A 298 -24.39 -2.30 -3.42
CA GLN A 298 -23.30 -2.58 -4.37
C GLN A 298 -21.94 -2.21 -3.79
N ILE A 299 -21.87 -1.16 -2.99
CA ILE A 299 -20.65 -0.80 -2.25
C ILE A 299 -20.33 -1.89 -1.21
N ASN A 300 -21.32 -2.30 -0.41
CA ASN A 300 -21.16 -3.36 0.60
C ASN A 300 -20.69 -4.69 -0.01
N ALA A 301 -21.25 -5.06 -1.16
CA ALA A 301 -20.78 -6.18 -1.95
C ALA A 301 -19.33 -5.94 -2.36
N PHE A 302 -19.01 -4.86 -3.08
CA PHE A 302 -17.63 -4.55 -3.52
C PHE A 302 -16.56 -4.62 -2.42
N ILE A 303 -16.82 -4.11 -1.22
CA ILE A 303 -15.89 -4.16 -0.08
C ILE A 303 -15.91 -5.49 0.69
N GLY A 304 -16.78 -6.43 0.29
CA GLY A 304 -16.84 -7.80 0.80
C GLY A 304 -17.62 -7.98 2.11
N ILE A 305 -18.46 -7.01 2.49
CA ILE A 305 -19.25 -7.07 3.73
C ILE A 305 -20.57 -7.81 3.53
N ASP A 306 -21.18 -7.75 2.34
CA ASP A 306 -22.39 -8.54 2.04
C ASP A 306 -22.01 -9.85 1.32
N LEU A 307 -22.03 -10.96 2.06
CA LEU A 307 -21.73 -12.31 1.54
C LEU A 307 -22.92 -13.00 0.85
N LYS A 308 -24.15 -12.45 0.92
CA LYS A 308 -25.37 -13.13 0.42
C LYS A 308 -25.66 -12.89 -1.06
N HIS A 309 -25.00 -11.92 -1.70
CA HIS A 309 -25.13 -11.61 -3.12
C HIS A 309 -23.91 -12.05 -3.96
N TYR A 310 -23.02 -12.88 -3.39
CA TYR A 310 -21.83 -13.44 -4.03
C TYR A 310 -21.98 -14.90 -4.45
#